data_AF-A0AAV3XQU1-F1
#
_entry.id   AF-A0AAV3XQU1-F1
#
_cell.length_a   1.000
_cell.length_b   1.000
_cell.length_c   1.000
_cell.angle_alpha   90.00
_cell.angle_beta   90.00
_cell.angle_gamma   90.00
#
_symmetry.space_group_name_H-M   'P 1'
#
loop_
_entity.id
_entity.type
_entity.pdbx_description
1 polymer ?
#
loop_
_entity_poly.entity_id
_entity_poly.type
_entity_poly.pdbx_seq_one_letter_code
_entity_poly.pdbx_strand_id
1 'polypeptide(L)'
;MQIQNIPETYAEFEQYNLQYEREHFHYSDTNRRVGESTRDLFLSWFPSFLRPVLKPSVYAMLDERMRDAFGFPHPPQFLTWIAETSLKMRGKFLRLFPPRKQPGFLTDYPQRSYPNGYQLTDLGPSHMLDGLNQNQQ
;
A
#
# COMPACT_ATOMS: atom_id res chain seq x y z
N MET A 1 5.96 -17.17 -11.15
CA MET A 1 7.18 -16.38 -11.43
C MET A 1 8.38 -17.21 -11.03
N GLN A 2 9.34 -17.45 -11.93
CA GLN A 2 10.54 -18.30 -11.71
C GLN A 2 11.68 -17.49 -11.06
N ILE A 3 11.40 -16.81 -9.95
CA ILE A 3 12.39 -15.98 -9.26
C ILE A 3 13.32 -16.93 -8.49
N GLN A 4 14.61 -16.87 -8.83
CA GLN A 4 15.67 -17.70 -8.24
C GLN A 4 16.61 -16.82 -7.40
N ASN A 5 17.46 -17.46 -6.58
CA ASN A 5 18.47 -16.78 -5.76
C ASN A 5 17.89 -15.75 -4.77
N ILE A 6 16.80 -16.12 -4.09
CA ILE A 6 16.23 -15.28 -3.04
C ILE A 6 17.15 -15.34 -1.81
N PRO A 7 17.61 -14.19 -1.27
CA PRO A 7 18.43 -14.16 -0.06
C PRO A 7 17.76 -14.89 1.12
N GLU A 8 18.54 -15.66 1.89
CA GLU A 8 18.00 -16.51 2.97
C GLU A 8 17.78 -15.72 4.26
N THR A 9 18.54 -14.64 4.45
CA THR A 9 18.48 -13.81 5.65
C THR A 9 17.83 -12.45 5.36
N TYR A 10 17.20 -11.88 6.38
CA TYR A 10 16.64 -10.54 6.30
C TYR A 10 17.70 -9.49 5.95
N ALA A 11 18.90 -9.58 6.54
CA ALA A 11 19.97 -8.61 6.33
C ALA A 11 20.47 -8.61 4.87
N GLU A 12 20.65 -9.80 4.28
CA GLU A 12 21.03 -9.91 2.87
C GLU A 12 19.92 -9.40 1.95
N PHE A 13 18.65 -9.68 2.27
CA PHE A 13 17.52 -9.17 1.52
C PHE A 13 17.41 -7.64 1.59
N GLU A 14 17.60 -7.06 2.77
CA GLU A 14 17.62 -5.62 2.99
C GLU A 14 18.75 -4.97 2.17
N GLN A 15 19.97 -5.52 2.23
CA GLN A 15 21.10 -5.01 1.46
C GLN A 15 20.85 -5.11 -0.06
N TYR A 16 20.30 -6.23 -0.53
CA TYR A 16 19.91 -6.40 -1.93
C TYR A 16 18.89 -5.33 -2.36
N ASN A 17 17.85 -5.10 -1.55
CA ASN A 17 16.83 -4.10 -1.85
C ASN A 17 17.41 -2.68 -1.89
N LEU A 18 18.19 -2.30 -0.87
CA LEU A 18 18.86 -0.99 -0.84
C LEU A 18 19.77 -0.77 -2.04
N GLN A 19 20.48 -1.81 -2.49
CA GLN A 19 21.32 -1.74 -3.68
C GLN A 19 20.48 -1.55 -4.95
N TYR A 20 19.46 -2.37 -5.12
CA TYR A 20 18.53 -2.29 -6.24
C TYR A 20 17.89 -0.89 -6.35
N GLU A 21 17.44 -0.33 -5.22
CA GLU A 21 16.92 1.03 -5.17
C GLU A 21 17.97 2.06 -5.61
N ARG A 22 19.26 1.91 -5.26
CA ARG A 22 20.26 2.90 -5.72
C ARG A 22 20.44 2.86 -7.22
N GLU A 23 20.40 1.67 -7.78
CA GLU A 23 20.72 1.44 -9.18
C GLU A 23 19.55 1.79 -10.09
N HIS A 24 18.31 1.62 -9.61
CA HIS A 24 17.13 1.67 -10.47
C HIS A 24 16.11 2.75 -10.11
N PHE A 25 16.11 3.31 -8.90
CA PHE A 25 15.13 4.34 -8.54
C PHE A 25 15.59 5.71 -9.06
N HIS A 26 15.23 5.97 -10.31
CA HIS A 26 15.45 7.24 -10.99
C HIS A 26 14.12 7.90 -11.34
N TYR A 27 14.18 9.22 -11.52
CA TYR A 27 13.01 9.98 -11.99
C TYR A 27 12.57 9.50 -13.38
N SER A 28 11.25 9.35 -13.55
CA SER A 28 10.60 9.22 -14.85
C SER A 28 9.20 9.85 -14.82
N ASP A 29 8.79 10.47 -15.92
CA ASP A 29 7.43 11.02 -16.05
C ASP A 29 6.36 9.92 -15.90
N THR A 30 6.66 8.69 -16.32
CA THR A 30 5.77 7.54 -16.12
C THR A 30 5.60 7.23 -14.64
N ASN A 31 6.69 7.26 -13.87
CA ASN A 31 6.66 7.02 -12.43
C ASN A 31 5.78 8.09 -11.79
N ARG A 32 6.04 9.37 -12.09
CA ARG A 32 5.25 10.49 -11.58
C ARG A 32 3.76 10.28 -11.84
N ARG A 33 3.36 9.97 -13.06
CA ARG A 33 1.94 9.76 -13.43
C ARG A 33 1.30 8.63 -12.62
N VAL A 34 1.98 7.50 -12.48
CA VAL A 34 1.48 6.36 -11.70
C VAL A 34 1.37 6.74 -10.23
N GLY A 35 2.40 7.35 -9.67
CA GLY A 35 2.41 7.80 -8.28
C GLY A 35 1.30 8.82 -7.99
N GLU A 36 1.08 9.79 -8.87
CA GLU A 36 0.00 10.79 -8.71
C GLU A 36 -1.38 10.12 -8.74
N SER A 37 -1.57 9.15 -9.64
CA SER A 37 -2.81 8.37 -9.73
C SER A 37 -3.07 7.58 -8.45
N THR A 38 -2.03 6.91 -7.91
CA THR A 38 -2.11 6.17 -6.65
C THR A 38 -2.39 7.10 -5.46
N ARG A 39 -1.70 8.23 -5.36
CA ARG A 39 -1.95 9.26 -4.33
C ARG A 39 -3.40 9.74 -4.38
N ASP A 40 -3.90 10.07 -5.56
CA ASP A 40 -5.25 10.61 -5.73
C ASP A 40 -6.33 9.56 -5.43
N LEU A 41 -6.05 8.28 -5.71
CA LEU A 41 -6.88 7.15 -5.27
C LEU A 41 -6.98 7.11 -3.74
N PHE A 42 -5.85 7.15 -3.02
CA PHE A 42 -5.84 7.18 -1.55
C PHE A 42 -6.60 8.40 -0.99
N LEU A 43 -6.37 9.58 -1.57
CA LEU A 43 -7.07 10.80 -1.16
C LEU A 43 -8.58 10.78 -1.48
N SER A 44 -9.00 9.99 -2.46
CA SER A 44 -10.42 9.84 -2.82
C SER A 44 -11.25 9.15 -1.74
N TRP A 45 -10.60 8.45 -0.80
CA TRP A 45 -11.26 7.80 0.34
C TRP A 45 -11.62 8.79 1.45
N PHE A 46 -11.09 10.01 1.39
CA PHE A 46 -11.34 11.06 2.38
C PHE A 46 -12.19 12.20 1.80
N PRO A 47 -12.96 12.90 2.65
CA PRO A 47 -13.65 14.13 2.26
C PRO A 47 -12.71 15.17 1.63
N SER A 48 -13.21 15.92 0.65
CA SER A 48 -12.40 16.87 -0.14
C SER A 48 -11.67 17.91 0.69
N PHE A 49 -12.26 18.37 1.80
CA PHE A 49 -11.67 19.38 2.68
C PHE A 49 -10.45 18.87 3.47
N LEU A 50 -10.26 17.56 3.65
CA LEU A 50 -9.10 16.98 4.33
C LEU A 50 -7.91 16.73 3.37
N ARG A 51 -8.16 16.66 2.07
CA ARG A 51 -7.13 16.36 1.05
C ARG A 51 -5.89 17.25 1.12
N PRO A 52 -5.95 18.60 1.31
CA PRO A 52 -4.75 19.42 1.35
C PRO A 52 -3.83 19.07 2.53
N VAL A 53 -4.39 18.61 3.66
CA VAL A 53 -3.62 18.21 4.84
C VAL A 53 -3.08 16.78 4.68
N LEU A 54 -3.86 15.89 4.07
CA LEU A 54 -3.45 14.49 3.88
C LEU A 54 -2.40 14.30 2.78
N LYS A 55 -2.41 15.15 1.75
CA LYS A 55 -1.46 15.08 0.63
C LYS A 55 0.01 15.07 1.06
N PRO A 56 0.51 16.02 1.88
CA PRO A 56 1.89 15.96 2.38
C PRO A 56 2.14 14.76 3.31
N SER A 57 1.12 14.28 4.03
CA SER A 57 1.23 13.08 4.87
C SER A 57 1.47 11.82 4.04
N VAL A 58 0.82 11.69 2.87
CA VAL A 58 1.08 10.57 1.94
C VAL A 58 2.54 10.58 1.49
N TYR A 59 3.12 11.76 1.21
CA TYR A 59 4.54 11.85 0.85
C TYR A 59 5.46 11.54 2.03
N ALA A 60 5.07 11.91 3.26
CA ALA A 60 5.86 11.61 4.46
C ALA A 60 5.96 10.10 4.77
N MET A 61 5.05 9.29 4.21
CA MET A 61 5.09 7.83 4.31
C MET A 61 6.00 7.17 3.26
N LEU A 62 6.48 7.94 2.26
CA LEU A 62 7.37 7.44 1.23
C LEU A 62 8.83 7.77 1.58
N ASP A 63 9.72 6.80 1.39
CA ASP A 63 11.16 6.99 1.53
C ASP A 63 11.67 8.04 0.54
N GLU A 64 12.79 8.68 0.90
CA GLU A 64 13.38 9.79 0.14
C GLU A 64 13.63 9.45 -1.33
N ARG A 65 14.25 8.30 -1.58
CA ARG A 65 14.63 7.85 -2.92
C ARG A 65 13.41 7.54 -3.80
N MET A 66 12.36 7.02 -3.18
CA MET A 66 11.09 6.78 -3.85
C MET A 66 10.40 8.10 -4.19
N ARG A 67 10.44 9.10 -3.30
CA ARG A 67 9.95 10.46 -3.59
C ARG A 67 10.72 11.08 -4.75
N ASP A 68 12.05 10.92 -4.79
CA ASP A 68 12.89 11.40 -5.88
C ASP A 68 12.53 10.73 -7.21
N ALA A 69 12.39 9.40 -7.21
CA ALA A 69 12.00 8.63 -8.40
C ALA A 69 10.61 9.01 -8.94
N PHE A 70 9.70 9.48 -8.08
CA PHE A 70 8.40 10.03 -8.48
C PHE A 70 8.42 11.54 -8.80
N GLY A 71 9.47 12.26 -8.43
CA GLY A 71 9.52 13.73 -8.50
C GLY A 71 8.52 14.40 -7.55
N PHE A 72 8.30 13.80 -6.38
CA PHE A 72 7.41 14.33 -5.34
C PHE A 72 8.12 15.35 -4.45
N PRO A 73 7.38 16.36 -3.94
CA PRO A 73 7.96 17.34 -3.03
C PRO A 73 8.38 16.67 -1.73
N HIS A 74 9.45 17.19 -1.14
CA HIS A 74 9.92 16.76 0.16
C HIS A 74 9.00 17.33 1.24
N PRO A 75 8.32 16.49 2.04
CA PRO A 75 7.52 16.96 3.15
C PRO A 75 8.44 17.52 4.26
N PRO A 76 7.93 18.42 5.11
CA PRO A 76 8.66 18.84 6.31
C PRO A 76 9.11 17.62 7.14
N GLN A 77 10.36 17.60 7.59
CA GLN A 77 10.95 16.47 8.33
C GLN A 77 10.13 16.07 9.57
N PHE A 78 9.47 17.04 10.21
CA PHE A 78 8.58 16.78 11.33
C PHE A 78 7.38 15.88 10.98
N LEU A 79 6.85 15.95 9.76
CA LEU A 79 5.77 15.06 9.31
C LEU A 79 6.25 13.62 9.17
N THR A 80 7.44 13.41 8.59
CA THR A 80 8.07 12.09 8.50
C THR A 80 8.32 11.52 9.91
N TRP A 81 8.85 12.34 10.81
CA TRP A 81 9.04 11.95 12.21
C TRP A 81 7.73 11.58 12.91
N ILE A 82 6.65 12.35 12.71
CA ILE A 82 5.31 12.01 13.22
C ILE A 82 4.86 10.66 12.67
N ALA A 83 4.98 10.43 11.36
CA ALA A 83 4.53 9.20 10.72
C ALA A 83 5.22 7.99 11.36
N GLU A 84 6.55 7.98 11.41
CA GLU A 84 7.33 6.92 12.04
C GLU A 84 7.00 6.74 13.53
N THR A 85 6.92 7.84 14.27
CA THR A 85 6.66 7.80 15.71
C THR A 85 5.27 7.27 15.98
N SER A 86 4.27 7.64 15.19
CA SER A 86 2.90 7.15 15.31
C SER A 86 2.81 5.63 15.14
N LEU A 87 3.56 5.07 14.19
CA LEU A 87 3.65 3.63 13.95
C LEU A 87 4.31 2.91 15.14
N LYS A 88 5.44 3.43 15.64
CA LYS A 88 6.14 2.89 16.82
C LYS A 88 5.26 2.96 18.06
N MET A 89 4.57 4.08 18.28
CA MET A 89 3.66 4.28 19.40
C MET A 89 2.45 3.35 19.33
N ARG A 90 1.86 3.19 18.14
CA ARG A 90 0.77 2.23 17.91
C ARG A 90 1.22 0.81 18.25
N GLY A 91 2.41 0.39 17.82
CA GLY A 91 2.96 -0.93 18.16
C GLY A 91 3.11 -1.13 19.68
N LYS A 92 3.66 -0.14 20.39
CA LYS A 92 3.77 -0.17 21.85
C LYS A 92 2.40 -0.24 22.53
N PHE A 93 1.43 0.55 22.06
CA PHE A 93 0.08 0.57 22.62
C PHE A 93 -0.64 -0.75 22.39
N LEU A 94 -0.57 -1.32 21.18
CA LEU A 94 -1.19 -2.60 20.85
C LEU A 94 -0.62 -3.77 21.66
N ARG A 95 0.63 -3.69 22.13
CA ARG A 95 1.22 -4.70 23.04
C ARG A 95 0.49 -4.79 24.38
N LEU A 96 -0.22 -3.74 24.78
CA LEU A 96 -1.01 -3.71 26.02
C LEU A 96 -2.43 -4.28 25.84
N PHE A 97 -2.87 -4.52 24.60
CA PHE A 97 -4.21 -5.04 24.31
C PHE A 97 -4.24 -6.58 24.35
N PRO A 98 -5.39 -7.19 24.65
CA PRO A 98 -5.54 -8.63 24.57
C PRO A 98 -5.23 -9.13 23.15
N PRO A 99 -4.67 -10.36 23.02
CA PRO A 99 -4.39 -10.93 21.71
C PRO A 99 -5.69 -11.03 20.89
N ARG A 100 -5.58 -10.79 19.58
CA ARG A 100 -6.72 -10.92 18.66
C ARG A 100 -7.23 -12.36 18.70
N LYS A 101 -8.52 -12.52 19.03
CA LYS A 101 -9.19 -13.83 19.11
C LYS A 101 -9.92 -14.21 17.83
N GLN A 102 -10.15 -13.25 16.93
CA GLN A 102 -10.85 -13.45 15.67
C GLN A 102 -9.97 -12.98 14.51
N PRO A 103 -10.00 -13.68 13.36
CA PRO A 103 -9.40 -13.16 12.15
C PRO A 103 -10.13 -11.88 11.71
N GLY A 104 -9.40 -10.94 11.14
CA GLY A 104 -9.96 -9.72 10.56
C GLY A 104 -9.50 -9.61 9.12
N PHE A 105 -10.17 -10.34 8.22
CA PHE A 105 -9.82 -10.32 6.81
C PHE A 105 -10.36 -9.05 6.16
N LEU A 106 -9.71 -8.60 5.09
CA LEU A 106 -10.16 -7.44 4.33
C LEU A 106 -11.56 -7.67 3.71
N THR A 107 -11.89 -8.93 3.44
CA THR A 107 -13.19 -9.39 2.93
C THR A 107 -14.33 -9.19 3.92
N ASP A 108 -14.02 -9.07 5.22
CA ASP A 108 -15.04 -8.90 6.27
C ASP A 108 -15.53 -7.45 6.37
N TYR A 109 -14.88 -6.52 5.66
CA TYR A 109 -15.22 -5.11 5.64
C TYR A 109 -15.95 -4.72 4.34
N PRO A 110 -16.93 -3.82 4.40
CA PRO A 110 -17.63 -3.35 3.20
C PRO A 110 -16.65 -2.68 2.24
N GLN A 111 -16.64 -3.18 1.00
CA GLN A 111 -15.77 -2.66 -0.05
C GLN A 111 -16.52 -1.64 -0.88
N ARG A 112 -15.88 -0.52 -1.23
CA ARG A 112 -16.51 0.53 -2.05
C ARG A 112 -16.99 0.02 -3.42
N SER A 113 -16.23 -0.90 -4.02
CA SER A 113 -16.59 -1.53 -5.29
C SER A 113 -17.71 -2.58 -5.15
N TYR A 114 -17.95 -3.08 -3.94
CA TYR A 114 -18.98 -4.08 -3.63
C TYR A 114 -19.76 -3.67 -2.37
N PRO A 115 -20.55 -2.59 -2.44
CA PRO A 115 -21.21 -2.01 -1.26
C PRO A 115 -22.25 -2.95 -0.64
N ASN A 116 -22.83 -3.85 -1.44
CA ASN A 116 -23.80 -4.84 -1.02
C ASN A 116 -23.15 -6.22 -0.78
N GLY A 117 -21.82 -6.30 -0.74
CA GLY A 117 -21.07 -7.56 -0.72
C GLY A 117 -20.95 -8.23 -2.09
N TYR A 118 -20.36 -9.42 -2.10
CA TYR A 118 -20.22 -10.29 -3.27
C TYR A 118 -20.16 -11.75 -2.82
N GLN A 119 -20.59 -12.67 -3.67
CA GLN A 119 -20.23 -14.08 -3.55
C GLN A 119 -19.00 -14.39 -4.40
N LEU A 120 -18.26 -15.46 -4.06
CA LEU A 120 -17.11 -15.87 -4.86
C LEU A 120 -17.50 -16.17 -6.31
N THR A 121 -18.72 -16.63 -6.54
CA THR A 121 -19.29 -16.89 -7.87
C THR A 121 -19.52 -15.64 -8.71
N ASP A 122 -19.56 -14.46 -8.08
CA ASP A 122 -19.78 -13.18 -8.75
C ASP A 122 -18.45 -12.56 -9.23
N LEU A 123 -17.31 -13.16 -8.84
CA LEU A 123 -15.99 -12.62 -9.12
C LEU A 123 -15.42 -13.18 -10.42
N GLY A 124 -15.14 -12.29 -11.36
CA GLY A 124 -14.46 -12.63 -12.61
C GLY A 124 -14.92 -11.72 -13.75
N PRO A 125 -14.36 -11.90 -14.96
CA PRO A 125 -14.91 -11.27 -16.15
C PRO A 125 -16.35 -11.74 -16.35
N SER A 126 -17.29 -10.81 -16.48
CA SER A 126 -18.74 -11.12 -16.54
C SER A 126 -19.12 -12.15 -17.60
N HIS A 127 -18.43 -12.14 -18.74
CA HIS A 127 -18.65 -13.08 -19.85
C HIS A 127 -18.05 -14.49 -19.64
N MET A 128 -17.28 -14.69 -18.56
CA MET A 128 -16.65 -15.98 -18.22
C MET A 128 -17.25 -16.62 -16.96
N LEU A 129 -18.14 -15.93 -16.24
CA LEU A 129 -18.64 -16.38 -14.93
C LEU A 129 -19.27 -17.77 -14.98
N ASP A 130 -20.12 -18.04 -15.98
CA ASP A 130 -20.79 -19.34 -16.10
C ASP A 130 -19.78 -20.49 -16.25
N GLY A 131 -18.73 -20.31 -17.06
CA GLY A 131 -17.68 -21.32 -17.25
C GLY A 131 -16.75 -21.48 -16.06
N LEU A 132 -16.47 -20.39 -15.33
CA LEU A 132 -15.64 -20.42 -14.13
C LEU A 132 -16.34 -21.14 -12.97
N ASN A 133 -17.65 -20.95 -12.83
CA ASN A 133 -18.44 -21.53 -11.74
C ASN A 133 -18.84 -22.99 -11.99
N GLN A 134 -18.85 -23.46 -13.25
CA GLN A 134 -19.15 -24.86 -13.60
C GLN A 134 -18.13 -25.87 -13.06
N ASN A 135 -16.87 -25.47 -12.85
CA ASN A 135 -15.80 -26.34 -12.38
C ASN A 135 -15.69 -26.43 -10.84
N GLN A 136 -16.60 -25.79 -10.10
CA GLN A 136 -16.60 -25.72 -8.64
C GLN A 136 -17.70 -26.57 -7.96
N GLN A 137 -18.47 -27.35 -8.72
CA GLN A 137 -19.44 -28.34 -8.22
C GLN A 137 -18.88 -29.76 -8.32
#